data_AF-A0A947N709-F1
#
_entry.id   AF-A0A947N709-F1
#
_cell.length_a   1.000
_cell.length_b   1.000
_cell.length_c   1.000
_cell.angle_alpha   90.00
_cell.angle_beta   90.00
_cell.angle_gamma   90.00
#
_symmetry.space_group_name_H-M   'P 1'
#
loop_
_entity.id
_entity.type
_entity.pdbx_description
1 polymer ?
#
loop_
_entity_poly.entity_id
_entity_poly.type
_entity_poly.pdbx_seq_one_letter_code
_entity_poly.pdbx_strand_id
1 'polypeptide(L)'
;MKRTWILVILLAFAAVYFMGCASPQQKAQQLMAAGKYEEVITQYGANPDLAGLVAEAKEKVAEKWLAEGKLQEILDTYPETKAAKEAKNMLAEKLFAEGKFQEVIDKYPGTPAAEKAKAELEKQKQEEEVKGKEKETSAKDKAAAEKERNLKAEAKLKEIMNIKVKNLRSKALKEFTENPAYKGTPAAQKAQAELKK
;
A
#
# COMPACT_ATOMS: atom_id res chain seq x y z
N MET A 1 52.45 11.62 -75.59
CA MET A 1 51.14 11.00 -75.24
C MET A 1 51.27 9.98 -74.10
N LYS A 2 51.83 10.34 -72.93
CA LYS A 2 51.96 9.40 -71.79
C LYS A 2 51.61 10.00 -70.41
N ARG A 3 51.24 11.29 -70.35
CA ARG A 3 50.94 11.99 -69.08
C ARG A 3 49.45 12.06 -68.74
N THR A 4 48.57 11.84 -69.70
CA THR A 4 47.11 11.85 -69.49
C THR A 4 46.55 10.56 -68.92
N TRP A 5 47.24 9.42 -69.10
CA TRP A 5 46.78 8.13 -68.58
C TRP A 5 46.97 7.95 -67.07
N ILE A 6 47.99 8.58 -66.48
CA ILE A 6 48.28 8.48 -65.04
C ILE A 6 47.24 9.23 -64.19
N LEU A 7 46.71 10.36 -64.70
CA LEU A 7 45.69 11.15 -64.01
C LEU A 7 44.32 10.48 -63.98
N VAL A 8 43.96 9.73 -65.02
CA VAL A 8 42.67 8.99 -65.08
C VAL A 8 42.69 7.77 -64.16
N ILE A 9 43.84 7.09 -64.01
CA ILE A 9 43.99 5.94 -63.10
C ILE A 9 43.97 6.38 -61.62
N LEU A 10 44.55 7.54 -61.30
CA LEU A 10 44.51 8.11 -59.94
C LEU A 10 43.11 8.58 -59.52
N LEU A 11 42.30 9.10 -60.45
CA LEU A 11 40.90 9.47 -60.19
C LEU A 11 39.99 8.25 -60.04
N ALA A 12 40.27 7.13 -60.72
CA ALA A 12 39.53 5.89 -60.54
C ALA A 12 39.81 5.20 -59.18
N PHE A 13 41.03 5.35 -58.64
CA PHE A 13 41.37 4.82 -57.31
C PHE A 13 40.77 5.62 -56.15
N ALA A 14 40.54 6.93 -56.32
CA ALA A 14 39.90 7.77 -55.32
C ALA A 14 38.40 7.40 -55.13
N ALA A 15 37.72 6.94 -56.18
CA ALA A 15 36.30 6.56 -56.09
C ALA A 15 36.09 5.20 -55.39
N VAL A 16 37.04 4.28 -55.46
CA VAL A 16 36.95 2.96 -54.79
C VAL A 16 37.26 3.06 -53.29
N TYR A 17 38.05 4.06 -52.87
CA TYR A 17 38.39 4.26 -51.45
C TYR A 17 37.25 4.83 -50.59
N PHE A 18 36.21 5.40 -51.21
CA PHE A 18 35.01 5.88 -50.50
C PHE A 18 33.90 4.83 -50.37
N MET A 19 34.09 3.60 -50.87
CA MET A 19 33.10 2.52 -50.83
C MET A 19 33.40 1.44 -49.76
N GLY A 20 34.25 1.75 -48.79
CA GLY A 20 34.64 0.83 -47.71
C GLY A 20 33.99 1.17 -46.38
N CYS A 21 33.08 0.30 -45.92
CA CYS A 21 32.55 0.20 -44.55
C CYS A 21 31.61 1.32 -44.11
N ALA A 22 30.29 1.07 -44.24
CA ALA A 22 29.29 1.81 -43.46
C ALA A 22 29.74 1.82 -41.99
N SER A 23 29.87 3.01 -41.42
CA SER A 23 30.39 3.19 -40.06
C SER A 23 29.50 2.45 -39.05
N PRO A 24 30.02 2.04 -37.89
CA PRO A 24 29.19 1.44 -36.83
C PRO A 24 27.92 2.24 -36.54
N GLN A 25 28.02 3.58 -36.60
CA GLN A 25 26.88 4.50 -36.50
C GLN A 25 25.81 4.23 -37.56
N GLN A 26 26.20 4.16 -38.85
CA GLN A 26 25.27 3.97 -39.95
C GLN A 26 24.59 2.61 -39.88
N LYS A 27 25.33 1.55 -39.52
CA LYS A 27 24.77 0.21 -39.33
C LYS A 27 23.77 0.18 -38.18
N ALA A 28 24.12 0.80 -37.05
CA ALA A 28 23.22 0.85 -35.91
C ALA A 28 21.95 1.67 -36.22
N GLN A 29 22.06 2.78 -36.97
CA GLN A 29 20.91 3.54 -37.45
C GLN A 29 20.02 2.75 -38.42
N GLN A 30 20.60 1.92 -39.30
CA GLN A 30 19.82 1.03 -40.17
C GLN A 30 19.03 0.01 -39.37
N LEU A 31 19.62 -0.57 -38.31
CA LEU A 31 18.89 -1.48 -37.42
C LEU A 31 17.78 -0.77 -36.66
N MET A 32 18.01 0.45 -36.17
CA MET A 32 16.97 1.28 -35.54
C MET A 32 15.80 1.54 -36.50
N ALA A 33 16.09 1.91 -37.74
CA ALA A 33 15.07 2.14 -38.77
C ALA A 33 14.30 0.86 -39.15
N ALA A 34 14.95 -0.30 -39.07
CA ALA A 34 14.33 -1.60 -39.28
C ALA A 34 13.56 -2.13 -38.06
N GLY A 35 13.50 -1.38 -36.94
CA GLY A 35 12.85 -1.81 -35.70
C GLY A 35 13.58 -2.92 -34.95
N LYS A 36 14.85 -3.18 -35.29
CA LYS A 36 15.69 -4.25 -34.71
C LYS A 36 16.43 -3.76 -33.47
N TYR A 37 15.68 -3.27 -32.50
CA TYR A 37 16.23 -2.60 -31.32
C TYR A 37 17.06 -3.55 -30.43
N GLU A 38 16.64 -4.81 -30.26
CA GLU A 38 17.44 -5.77 -29.48
C GLU A 38 18.80 -6.06 -30.14
N GLU A 39 18.88 -6.05 -31.48
CA GLU A 39 20.14 -6.23 -32.20
C GLU A 39 21.08 -5.04 -31.99
N VAL A 40 20.54 -3.81 -31.93
CA VAL A 40 21.31 -2.61 -31.60
C VAL A 40 21.92 -2.71 -30.21
N ILE A 41 21.11 -3.09 -29.22
CA ILE A 41 21.55 -3.23 -27.83
C ILE A 41 22.63 -4.32 -27.72
N THR A 42 22.41 -5.47 -28.35
CA THR A 42 23.31 -6.61 -28.27
C THR A 42 24.64 -6.34 -28.96
N GLN A 43 24.63 -5.74 -30.15
CA GLN A 43 25.85 -5.52 -30.93
C GLN A 43 26.65 -4.30 -30.49
N TYR A 44 25.97 -3.25 -30.01
CA TYR A 44 26.60 -1.95 -29.74
C TYR A 44 26.50 -1.51 -28.28
N GLY A 45 25.94 -2.32 -27.37
CA GLY A 45 25.69 -1.94 -25.98
C GLY A 45 26.93 -1.57 -25.17
N ALA A 46 28.10 -2.07 -25.54
CA ALA A 46 29.38 -1.73 -24.91
C ALA A 46 30.11 -0.55 -25.59
N ASN A 47 29.55 0.01 -26.67
CA ASN A 47 30.19 1.09 -27.43
C ASN A 47 29.78 2.46 -26.87
N PRO A 48 30.70 3.22 -26.24
CA PRO A 48 30.39 4.52 -25.67
C PRO A 48 30.00 5.58 -26.72
N ASP A 49 30.54 5.48 -27.93
CA ASP A 49 30.22 6.42 -29.03
C ASP A 49 28.77 6.28 -29.51
N LEU A 50 28.16 5.12 -29.25
CA LEU A 50 26.79 4.77 -29.62
C LEU A 50 25.83 4.78 -28.42
N ALA A 51 26.28 5.22 -27.24
CA ALA A 51 25.49 5.14 -26.01
C ALA A 51 24.10 5.79 -26.14
N GLY A 52 24.00 6.93 -26.84
CA GLY A 52 22.70 7.59 -27.06
C GLY A 52 21.73 6.77 -27.91
N LEU A 53 22.23 6.12 -28.96
CA LEU A 53 21.42 5.30 -29.86
C LEU A 53 21.05 3.95 -29.22
N VAL A 54 21.94 3.38 -28.41
CA VAL A 54 21.64 2.21 -27.57
C VAL A 54 20.58 2.56 -26.52
N ALA A 55 20.67 3.73 -25.88
CA ALA A 55 19.67 4.17 -24.92
C ALA A 55 18.29 4.34 -25.57
N GLU A 56 18.22 4.90 -26.78
CA GLU A 56 16.98 4.97 -27.55
C GLU A 56 16.44 3.57 -27.91
N ALA A 57 17.31 2.64 -28.31
CA ALA A 57 16.91 1.26 -28.57
C ALA A 57 16.33 0.59 -27.32
N LYS A 58 16.96 0.76 -26.15
CA LYS A 58 16.45 0.27 -24.87
C LYS A 58 15.07 0.84 -24.56
N GLU A 59 14.88 2.14 -24.75
CA GLU A 59 13.58 2.79 -24.55
C GLU A 59 12.52 2.16 -25.46
N LYS A 60 12.83 1.90 -26.74
CA LYS A 60 11.89 1.27 -27.68
C LYS A 60 11.53 -0.16 -27.32
N VAL A 61 12.50 -0.96 -26.85
CA VAL A 61 12.22 -2.32 -26.36
C VAL A 61 11.36 -2.26 -25.10
N ALA A 62 11.68 -1.37 -24.17
CA ALA A 62 10.94 -1.22 -22.93
C ALA A 62 9.50 -0.72 -23.17
N GLU A 63 9.28 0.24 -24.09
CA GLU A 63 7.95 0.69 -24.53
C GLU A 63 7.12 -0.47 -25.08
N LYS A 64 7.72 -1.34 -25.90
CA LYS A 64 7.06 -2.54 -26.41
C LYS A 64 6.68 -3.51 -25.30
N TRP A 65 7.60 -3.77 -24.37
CA TRP A 65 7.35 -4.64 -23.22
C TRP A 65 6.28 -4.07 -22.29
N LEU A 66 6.21 -2.74 -22.17
CA LEU A 66 5.20 -2.06 -21.39
C LEU A 66 3.80 -2.32 -21.98
N ALA A 67 3.67 -2.19 -23.30
CA ALA A 67 2.44 -2.52 -24.00
C ALA A 67 2.05 -4.01 -23.89
N GLU A 68 3.03 -4.90 -23.77
CA GLU A 68 2.84 -6.34 -23.52
C GLU A 68 2.54 -6.67 -22.05
N GLY A 69 2.63 -5.68 -21.13
CA GLY A 69 2.39 -5.88 -19.70
C GLY A 69 3.54 -6.57 -18.94
N LYS A 70 4.75 -6.62 -19.52
CA LYS A 70 5.95 -7.21 -18.90
C LYS A 70 6.61 -6.26 -17.90
N LEU A 71 5.83 -5.83 -16.91
CA LEU A 71 6.19 -4.70 -16.05
C LEU A 71 7.45 -4.99 -15.22
N GLN A 72 7.55 -6.19 -14.65
CA GLN A 72 8.68 -6.56 -13.79
C GLN A 72 9.97 -6.70 -14.61
N GLU A 73 9.87 -7.30 -15.79
CA GLU A 73 11.00 -7.51 -16.70
C GLU A 73 11.60 -6.18 -17.17
N ILE A 74 10.76 -5.15 -17.37
CA ILE A 74 11.23 -3.80 -17.68
C ILE A 74 12.02 -3.22 -16.51
N LEU A 75 11.54 -3.37 -15.28
CA LEU A 75 12.26 -2.87 -14.09
C LEU A 75 13.59 -3.57 -13.89
N ASP A 76 13.65 -4.87 -14.18
CA ASP A 76 14.85 -5.68 -13.98
C ASP A 76 15.89 -5.45 -15.08
N THR A 77 15.43 -5.21 -16.32
CA THR A 77 16.31 -5.15 -17.51
C THR A 77 16.65 -3.72 -17.94
N TYR A 78 15.70 -2.80 -17.83
CA TYR A 78 15.79 -1.42 -18.33
C TYR A 78 15.33 -0.38 -17.29
N PRO A 79 15.84 -0.41 -16.04
CA PRO A 79 15.36 0.43 -14.93
C PRO A 79 15.46 1.94 -15.18
N GLU A 80 16.34 2.37 -16.08
CA GLU A 80 16.59 3.77 -16.41
C GLU A 80 15.58 4.38 -17.41
N THR A 81 14.75 3.56 -18.05
CA THR A 81 13.84 3.99 -19.12
C THR A 81 12.60 4.71 -18.58
N LYS A 82 11.93 5.51 -19.42
CA LYS A 82 10.64 6.10 -19.03
C LYS A 82 9.59 5.01 -18.87
N ALA A 83 9.64 3.99 -19.71
CA ALA A 83 8.80 2.80 -19.58
C ALA A 83 8.97 2.10 -18.22
N ALA A 84 10.18 2.04 -17.65
CA ALA A 84 10.38 1.52 -16.30
C ALA A 84 9.69 2.37 -15.22
N LYS A 85 9.74 3.70 -15.34
CA LYS A 85 9.01 4.57 -14.42
C LYS A 85 7.50 4.33 -14.48
N GLU A 86 6.97 4.12 -15.68
CA GLU A 86 5.55 3.81 -15.88
C GLU A 86 5.18 2.42 -15.34
N ALA A 87 5.99 1.41 -15.63
CA ALA A 87 5.83 0.05 -15.10
C ALA A 87 5.82 0.04 -13.56
N LYS A 88 6.73 0.80 -12.93
CA LYS A 88 6.77 0.98 -11.48
C LYS A 88 5.46 1.56 -10.94
N ASN A 89 4.91 2.58 -11.61
CA ASN A 89 3.64 3.18 -11.21
C ASN A 89 2.48 2.20 -11.35
N MET A 90 2.39 1.47 -12.47
CA MET A 90 1.33 0.49 -12.71
C MET A 90 1.36 -0.65 -11.68
N LEU A 91 2.54 -1.16 -11.34
CA LEU A 91 2.69 -2.19 -10.30
C LEU A 91 2.29 -1.67 -8.91
N ALA A 92 2.67 -0.42 -8.59
CA ALA A 92 2.29 0.22 -7.36
C ALA A 92 0.77 0.44 -7.26
N GLU A 93 0.12 0.87 -8.35
CA GLU A 93 -1.33 1.05 -8.43
C GLU A 93 -2.08 -0.28 -8.29
N LYS A 94 -1.57 -1.36 -8.90
CA LYS A 94 -2.14 -2.70 -8.74
C LYS A 94 -2.13 -3.15 -7.27
N LEU A 95 -0.99 -3.02 -6.59
CA LEU A 95 -0.89 -3.36 -5.17
C LEU A 95 -1.78 -2.46 -4.29
N PHE A 96 -1.91 -1.17 -4.65
CA PHE A 96 -2.82 -0.26 -3.97
C PHE A 96 -4.27 -0.70 -4.13
N ALA A 97 -4.69 -1.09 -5.33
CA ALA A 97 -6.05 -1.57 -5.60
C ALA A 97 -6.35 -2.90 -4.88
N GLU A 98 -5.33 -3.73 -4.65
CA GLU A 98 -5.42 -4.94 -3.83
C GLU A 98 -5.47 -4.66 -2.31
N GLY A 99 -5.39 -3.38 -1.89
CA GLY A 99 -5.39 -2.99 -0.48
C GLY A 99 -4.07 -3.26 0.25
N LYS A 100 -3.00 -3.62 -0.47
CA LYS A 100 -1.69 -3.95 0.11
C LYS A 100 -0.85 -2.70 0.35
N PHE A 101 -1.42 -1.75 1.10
CA PHE A 101 -0.86 -0.40 1.25
C PHE A 101 0.58 -0.38 1.77
N GLN A 102 0.90 -1.23 2.76
CA GLN A 102 2.26 -1.31 3.28
C GLN A 102 3.25 -1.80 2.22
N GLU A 103 2.87 -2.79 1.42
CA GLU A 103 3.72 -3.33 0.35
C GLU A 103 3.98 -2.30 -0.77
N VAL A 104 2.98 -1.47 -1.10
CA VAL A 104 3.14 -0.34 -2.04
C VAL A 104 4.22 0.63 -1.54
N ILE A 105 4.17 0.97 -0.25
CA ILE A 105 5.09 1.92 0.37
C ILE A 105 6.52 1.37 0.38
N ASP A 106 6.66 0.08 0.71
CA ASP A 106 7.97 -0.56 0.88
C ASP A 106 8.63 -0.86 -0.47
N LYS A 107 7.89 -1.39 -1.44
CA LYS A 107 8.44 -1.81 -2.74
C LYS A 107 8.51 -0.68 -3.75
N TYR A 108 7.56 0.26 -3.70
CA TYR A 108 7.44 1.33 -4.69
C TYR A 108 7.44 2.72 -4.05
N PRO A 109 8.47 3.07 -3.27
CA PRO A 109 8.56 4.39 -2.66
C PRO A 109 8.67 5.46 -3.75
N GLY A 110 8.08 6.63 -3.44
CA GLY A 110 8.05 7.80 -4.33
C GLY A 110 7.07 7.69 -5.50
N THR A 111 6.22 6.67 -5.54
CA THR A 111 5.10 6.61 -6.49
C THR A 111 3.87 7.33 -5.93
N PRO A 112 2.97 7.87 -6.79
CA PRO A 112 1.70 8.44 -6.35
C PRO A 112 0.85 7.44 -5.56
N ALA A 113 0.91 6.15 -5.91
CA ALA A 113 0.22 5.09 -5.19
C ALA A 113 0.77 4.91 -3.77
N ALA A 114 2.07 5.06 -3.54
CA ALA A 114 2.66 4.99 -2.20
C ALA A 114 2.21 6.15 -1.31
N GLU A 115 2.03 7.36 -1.85
CA GLU A 115 1.48 8.48 -1.10
C GLU A 115 0.02 8.24 -0.70
N LYS A 116 -0.80 7.77 -1.65
CA LYS A 116 -2.18 7.36 -1.37
C LYS A 116 -2.24 6.25 -0.32
N ALA A 117 -1.36 5.26 -0.41
CA ALA A 117 -1.28 4.15 0.53
C ALA A 117 -0.98 4.62 1.96
N LYS A 118 -0.06 5.59 2.13
CA LYS A 118 0.24 6.19 3.44
C LYS A 118 -0.99 6.87 4.03
N ALA A 119 -1.69 7.68 3.22
CA ALA A 119 -2.90 8.36 3.65
C ALA A 119 -4.00 7.37 4.08
N GLU A 120 -4.17 6.27 3.34
CA GLU A 120 -5.19 5.27 3.64
C GLU A 120 -4.87 4.49 4.93
N LEU A 121 -3.61 4.13 5.16
CA LEU A 121 -3.18 3.52 6.43
C LEU A 121 -3.36 4.47 7.62
N GLU A 122 -3.14 5.77 7.43
CA GLU A 122 -3.35 6.76 8.48
C GLU A 122 -4.84 6.88 8.85
N LYS A 123 -5.74 6.90 7.85
CA LYS A 123 -7.19 6.85 8.09
C LYS A 123 -7.60 5.60 8.85
N GLN A 124 -7.08 4.43 8.48
CA GLN A 124 -7.38 3.17 9.18
C GLN A 124 -6.98 3.24 10.66
N LYS A 125 -5.79 3.78 10.96
CA LYS A 125 -5.35 3.98 12.35
C LYS A 125 -6.27 4.93 13.11
N GLN A 126 -6.66 6.05 12.49
CA GLN A 126 -7.57 7.00 13.12
C GLN A 126 -8.95 6.37 13.40
N GLU A 127 -9.50 5.61 12.45
CA GLU A 127 -10.76 4.89 12.65
C GLU A 127 -10.68 3.86 13.78
N GLU A 128 -9.57 3.13 13.87
CA GLU A 128 -9.33 2.18 14.97
C GLU A 128 -9.21 2.89 16.32
N GLU A 129 -8.51 4.02 16.38
CA GLU A 129 -8.42 4.83 17.60
C GLU A 129 -9.77 5.38 18.04
N VAL A 130 -10.58 5.87 17.10
CA VAL A 130 -11.93 6.38 17.40
C VAL A 130 -12.82 5.26 17.92
N LYS A 131 -12.86 4.10 17.23
CA LYS A 131 -13.61 2.92 17.69
C LYS A 131 -13.13 2.41 19.04
N GLY A 132 -11.82 2.49 19.31
CA GLY A 132 -11.23 2.17 20.60
C GLY A 132 -11.74 3.09 21.70
N LYS A 133 -11.68 4.42 21.47
CA LYS A 133 -12.14 5.44 22.42
C LYS A 133 -13.64 5.35 22.69
N GLU A 134 -14.47 5.11 21.67
CA GLU A 134 -15.93 4.93 21.82
C GLU A 134 -16.30 3.70 22.66
N LYS A 135 -15.55 2.60 22.49
CA LYS A 135 -15.73 1.40 23.33
C LYS A 135 -15.32 1.68 24.77
N GLU A 136 -14.23 2.43 24.97
CA GLU A 136 -13.73 2.77 26.30
C GLU A 136 -14.68 3.73 27.06
N THR A 137 -15.23 4.75 26.38
CA THR A 137 -16.24 5.64 26.98
C THR A 137 -17.52 4.89 27.30
N SER A 138 -18.02 4.05 26.39
CA SER A 138 -19.19 3.20 26.66
C SER A 138 -18.98 2.25 27.86
N ALA A 139 -17.77 1.70 28.02
CA ALA A 139 -17.44 0.86 29.17
C ALA A 139 -17.39 1.65 30.48
N LYS A 140 -16.81 2.86 30.47
CA LYS A 140 -16.75 3.75 31.64
C LYS A 140 -18.14 4.22 32.07
N ASP A 141 -19.01 4.58 31.13
CA ASP A 141 -20.37 5.03 31.43
C ASP A 141 -21.22 3.89 32.02
N LYS A 142 -21.08 2.67 31.48
CA LYS A 142 -21.71 1.47 32.05
C LYS A 142 -21.21 1.17 33.46
N ALA A 143 -19.89 1.27 33.69
CA ALA A 143 -19.31 1.04 35.00
C ALA A 143 -19.74 2.11 36.03
N ALA A 144 -19.86 3.37 35.63
CA ALA A 144 -20.35 4.45 36.48
C ALA A 144 -21.83 4.25 36.86
N ALA A 145 -22.68 3.93 35.87
CA ALA A 145 -24.09 3.64 36.09
C ALA A 145 -24.29 2.42 37.01
N GLU A 146 -23.48 1.37 36.85
CA GLU A 146 -23.52 0.19 37.72
C GLU A 146 -23.09 0.51 39.15
N LYS A 147 -22.05 1.33 39.35
CA LYS A 147 -21.60 1.78 40.67
C LYS A 147 -22.68 2.58 41.38
N GLU A 148 -23.34 3.51 40.69
CA GLU A 148 -24.44 4.30 41.25
C GLU A 148 -25.65 3.42 41.61
N ARG A 149 -26.02 2.48 40.74
CA ARG A 149 -27.09 1.50 41.01
C ARG A 149 -26.79 0.67 42.26
N ASN A 150 -25.55 0.20 42.41
CA ASN A 150 -25.13 -0.60 43.55
C ASN A 150 -25.18 0.22 44.86
N LEU A 151 -24.75 1.49 44.84
CA LEU A 151 -24.85 2.38 46.00
C LEU A 151 -26.30 2.62 46.43
N LYS A 152 -27.21 2.88 45.48
CA LYS A 152 -28.65 3.03 45.76
C LYS A 152 -29.24 1.76 46.34
N ALA A 153 -28.87 0.60 45.80
CA ALA A 153 -29.33 -0.70 46.30
C ALA A 153 -28.86 -0.95 47.75
N GLU A 154 -27.59 -0.63 48.07
CA GLU A 154 -27.07 -0.76 49.43
C GLU A 154 -27.75 0.17 50.42
N ALA A 155 -27.98 1.43 50.04
CA ALA A 155 -28.70 2.39 50.88
C ALA A 155 -30.12 1.89 51.19
N LYS A 156 -30.83 1.38 50.17
CA LYS A 156 -32.18 0.86 50.34
C LYS A 156 -32.22 -0.41 51.21
N LEU A 157 -31.25 -1.31 51.05
CA LEU A 157 -31.12 -2.48 51.92
C LEU A 157 -30.91 -2.07 53.39
N LYS A 158 -30.05 -1.09 53.67
CA LYS A 158 -29.83 -0.59 55.04
C LYS A 158 -31.12 -0.05 55.65
N GLU A 159 -31.91 0.71 54.88
CA GLU A 159 -33.21 1.21 55.31
C GLU A 159 -34.16 0.06 55.69
N ILE A 160 -34.23 -0.98 54.86
CA ILE A 160 -35.07 -2.16 55.11
C ILE A 160 -34.60 -2.90 56.36
N MET A 161 -33.29 -3.07 56.56
CA MET A 161 -32.75 -3.78 57.72
C MET A 161 -33.04 -3.08 59.05
N ASN A 162 -33.28 -1.76 59.04
CA ASN A 162 -33.67 -0.99 60.22
C ASN A 162 -35.15 -1.20 60.63
N ILE A 163 -35.97 -1.88 59.83
CA ILE A 163 -37.37 -2.18 60.17
C ILE A 163 -37.41 -3.17 61.35
N LYS A 164 -37.90 -2.71 62.51
CA LYS A 164 -37.93 -3.52 63.75
C LYS A 164 -38.88 -4.72 63.67
N VAL A 165 -40.01 -4.59 62.97
CA VAL A 165 -41.03 -5.64 62.86
C VAL A 165 -40.60 -6.69 61.83
N LYS A 166 -40.42 -7.94 62.27
CA LYS A 166 -39.90 -9.05 61.43
C LYS A 166 -40.73 -9.28 60.16
N ASN A 167 -42.06 -9.38 60.27
CA ASN A 167 -42.93 -9.67 59.13
C ASN A 167 -42.90 -8.54 58.07
N LEU A 168 -42.83 -7.28 58.52
CA LEU A 168 -42.73 -6.13 57.62
C LEU A 168 -41.35 -6.08 56.93
N ARG A 169 -40.28 -6.41 57.66
CA ARG A 169 -38.93 -6.51 57.10
C ARG A 169 -38.84 -7.59 56.03
N SER A 170 -39.36 -8.79 56.29
CA SER A 170 -39.37 -9.89 55.31
C SER A 170 -40.16 -9.51 54.05
N LYS A 171 -41.31 -8.82 54.20
CA LYS A 171 -42.07 -8.32 53.05
C LYS A 171 -41.28 -7.29 52.22
N ALA A 172 -40.67 -6.31 52.88
CA ALA A 172 -39.86 -5.28 52.23
C ALA A 172 -38.59 -5.86 51.57
N LEU A 173 -37.95 -6.86 52.17
CA LEU A 173 -36.84 -7.59 51.56
C LEU A 173 -37.29 -8.31 50.28
N LYS A 174 -38.47 -8.95 50.30
CA LYS A 174 -39.01 -9.64 49.11
C LYS A 174 -39.25 -8.66 47.97
N GLU A 175 -39.96 -7.56 48.23
CA GLU A 175 -40.20 -6.48 47.26
C GLU A 175 -38.90 -5.88 46.72
N PHE A 176 -37.88 -5.70 47.56
CA PHE A 176 -36.57 -5.22 47.15
C PHE A 176 -35.84 -6.18 46.21
N THR A 177 -35.91 -7.49 46.47
CA THR A 177 -35.26 -8.52 45.62
C THR A 177 -35.95 -8.76 44.29
N GLU A 178 -37.26 -8.51 44.22
CA GLU A 178 -38.06 -8.61 42.99
C GLU A 178 -38.00 -7.33 42.14
N ASN A 179 -37.52 -6.22 42.71
CA ASN A 179 -37.41 -4.95 42.03
C ASN A 179 -36.37 -5.02 40.88
N PRO A 180 -36.79 -4.77 39.61
CA PRO A 180 -35.88 -4.83 38.47
C PRO A 180 -34.73 -3.81 38.55
N ALA A 181 -34.92 -2.69 39.27
CA ALA A 181 -33.89 -1.67 39.46
C ALA A 181 -32.69 -2.16 40.29
N TYR A 182 -32.88 -3.14 41.18
CA TYR A 182 -31.83 -3.66 42.07
C TYR A 182 -31.45 -5.11 41.77
N LYS A 183 -32.13 -5.74 40.81
CA LYS A 183 -31.90 -7.12 40.40
C LYS A 183 -30.44 -7.33 40.00
N GLY A 184 -29.82 -8.38 40.56
CA GLY A 184 -28.42 -8.73 40.28
C GLY A 184 -27.37 -7.90 41.03
N THR A 185 -27.76 -6.85 41.77
CA THR A 185 -26.82 -6.10 42.61
C THR A 185 -26.34 -6.94 43.81
N PRO A 186 -25.14 -6.68 44.37
CA PRO A 186 -24.68 -7.35 45.59
C PRO A 186 -25.64 -7.18 46.78
N ALA A 187 -26.31 -6.02 46.89
CA ALA A 187 -27.29 -5.77 47.93
C ALA A 187 -28.55 -6.64 47.76
N ALA A 188 -29.07 -6.82 46.55
CA ALA A 188 -30.19 -7.73 46.31
C ALA A 188 -29.83 -9.19 46.60
N GLN A 189 -28.60 -9.62 46.30
CA GLN A 189 -28.12 -10.96 46.66
C GLN A 189 -28.07 -11.15 48.19
N LYS A 190 -27.55 -10.17 48.92
CA LYS A 190 -27.56 -10.17 50.40
C LYS A 190 -28.99 -10.24 50.96
N ALA A 191 -29.91 -9.46 50.40
CA ALA A 191 -31.32 -9.49 50.80
C ALA A 191 -31.98 -10.85 50.55
N GLN A 192 -31.70 -11.50 49.43
CA GLN A 192 -32.17 -12.87 49.16
C GLN A 192 -31.61 -13.88 50.15
N ALA A 193 -30.36 -13.72 50.59
CA ALA A 193 -29.77 -14.59 51.61
C ALA A 193 -30.43 -14.41 52.98
N GLU A 194 -30.76 -13.16 53.37
CA GLU A 194 -31.48 -12.87 54.61
C GLU A 194 -32.91 -13.42 54.62
N LEU A 195 -33.59 -13.49 53.47
CA LEU A 195 -34.92 -14.12 53.36
C LEU A 195 -34.91 -15.63 53.56
N LYS A 196 -33.75 -16.28 53.41
CA LYS A 196 -33.59 -17.73 53.55
C LYS A 196 -33.21 -18.16 54.98
N LYS A 197 -32.99 -17.21 55.89
CA LYS A 197 -32.68 -17.43 57.32
C LYS A 197 -33.95 -17.39 58.17
#